data_AF-A0A1Y3NAX4-F1
#
_entry.id   AF-A0A1Y3NAX4-F1
#
_cell.length_a   1.000
_cell.length_b   1.000
_cell.length_c   1.000
_cell.angle_alpha   90.00
_cell.angle_beta   90.00
_cell.angle_gamma   90.00
#
_symmetry.space_group_name_H-M   'P 1'
#
loop_
_entity.id
_entity.type
_entity.pdbx_description
1 polymer ?
#
loop_
_entity_poly.entity_id
_entity_poly.type
_entity_poly.pdbx_seq_one_letter_code
_entity_poly.pdbx_strand_id
1 'polypeptide(L)'
;MDISEKQKRTNDINQEIMAYSEYIDNLLGHITELTPKYLPVSQSDMENKQDVKVNDLLDSLRDGILFGYILNQINPSSINLDKLNRNIDLSGFDDNKAVSVTTDKAKVVFKVTANHNIILESAKKCGIVVVNIGSEDILHKNVGLVLGLLWQMIRCILLKEINIDSHPELILLLDPDETIEMAGQLSNEQLLLRWFNFHLKHNGQKPISNFAKDICDSEAYFTLFERLNMIKGGNDEVMSLINKGRSYPVSDKEKRAECVLKISQIMDCKRFININRIVNGHARLNLSFVATIFNKYSNVNLTDE
;
A
#
# COMPACT_ATOMS: atom_id res chain seq x y z
N MET A 1 -22.57 -17.52 -5.25
CA MET A 1 -21.65 -16.75 -4.40
C MET A 1 -22.46 -16.35 -3.17
N ASP A 2 -22.03 -16.81 -2.00
CA ASP A 2 -22.76 -16.64 -0.73
C ASP A 2 -22.85 -15.15 -0.36
N ILE A 3 -23.97 -14.71 0.24
CA ILE A 3 -24.20 -13.31 0.61
C ILE A 3 -23.09 -12.82 1.56
N SER A 4 -22.58 -13.71 2.41
CA SER A 4 -21.46 -13.43 3.32
C SER A 4 -20.13 -13.13 2.59
N GLU A 5 -19.80 -13.91 1.54
CA GLU A 5 -18.56 -13.70 0.77
C GLU A 5 -18.59 -12.40 -0.02
N LYS A 6 -19.75 -12.05 -0.59
CA LYS A 6 -19.92 -10.79 -1.32
C LYS A 6 -19.75 -9.60 -0.39
N GLN A 7 -20.33 -9.66 0.81
CA GLN A 7 -20.20 -8.60 1.81
C GLN A 7 -18.75 -8.43 2.28
N LYS A 8 -18.05 -9.54 2.52
CA LYS A 8 -16.62 -9.53 2.89
C LYS A 8 -15.77 -8.89 1.79
N ARG A 9 -15.97 -9.28 0.54
CA ARG A 9 -15.23 -8.73 -0.61
C ARG A 9 -15.46 -7.22 -0.76
N THR A 10 -16.71 -6.76 -0.61
CA THR A 10 -17.03 -5.33 -0.66
C THR A 10 -16.34 -4.58 0.49
N ASN A 11 -16.31 -5.15 1.70
CA ASN A 11 -15.61 -4.54 2.82
C ASN A 11 -14.09 -4.44 2.57
N ASP A 12 -13.45 -5.49 2.06
CA ASP A 12 -12.02 -5.48 1.73
C ASP A 12 -11.69 -4.40 0.68
N ILE A 13 -12.50 -4.30 -0.37
CA ILE A 13 -12.38 -3.24 -1.39
C ILE A 13 -12.47 -1.84 -0.77
N ASN A 14 -13.43 -1.61 0.12
CA ASN A 14 -13.57 -0.31 0.79
C ASN A 14 -12.35 0.00 1.67
N GLN A 15 -11.81 -1.00 2.36
CA GLN A 15 -10.59 -0.84 3.16
C GLN A 15 -9.38 -0.48 2.29
N GLU A 16 -9.23 -1.10 1.11
CA GLU A 16 -8.20 -0.76 0.13
C GLU A 16 -8.35 0.68 -0.38
N ILE A 17 -9.56 1.08 -0.83
CA ILE A 17 -9.83 2.45 -1.30
C ILE A 17 -9.43 3.47 -0.25
N MET A 18 -9.87 3.29 1.00
CA MET A 18 -9.53 4.21 2.09
C MET A 18 -8.01 4.32 2.30
N ALA A 19 -7.31 3.18 2.33
CA ALA A 19 -5.86 3.17 2.57
C ALA A 19 -5.06 3.76 1.40
N TYR A 20 -5.47 3.46 0.17
CA TYR A 20 -4.80 3.95 -1.03
C TYR A 20 -5.04 5.44 -1.22
N SER A 21 -6.25 5.94 -0.93
CA SER A 21 -6.55 7.37 -0.90
C SER A 21 -5.63 8.12 0.05
N GLU A 22 -5.53 7.68 1.31
CA GLU A 22 -4.65 8.29 2.32
C GLU A 22 -3.19 8.30 1.85
N TYR A 23 -2.73 7.20 1.26
CA TYR A 23 -1.37 7.12 0.74
C TYR A 23 -1.11 8.05 -0.45
N ILE A 24 -2.06 8.14 -1.39
CA ILE A 24 -1.92 8.99 -2.57
C ILE A 24 -1.91 10.47 -2.19
N ASP A 25 -2.78 10.90 -1.28
CA ASP A 25 -2.78 12.28 -0.80
C ASP A 25 -1.46 12.62 -0.10
N ASN A 26 -0.92 11.71 0.71
CA ASN A 26 0.40 11.89 1.33
C ASN A 26 1.55 11.91 0.28
N LEU A 27 1.46 11.07 -0.74
CA LEU A 27 2.50 10.93 -1.77
C LEU A 27 2.52 12.13 -2.73
N LEU A 28 1.35 12.61 -3.15
CA LEU A 28 1.20 13.55 -4.26
C LEU A 28 0.57 14.90 -3.85
N GLY A 29 0.11 15.06 -2.60
CA GLY A 29 -0.59 16.26 -2.14
C GLY A 29 0.25 17.55 -2.19
N HIS A 30 1.56 17.43 -2.27
CA HIS A 30 2.47 18.57 -2.49
C HIS A 30 2.46 19.09 -3.94
N ILE A 31 1.88 18.33 -4.90
CA ILE A 31 1.81 18.68 -6.32
C ILE A 31 0.53 19.48 -6.58
N THR A 32 0.66 20.80 -6.57
CA THR A 32 -0.48 21.74 -6.66
C THR A 32 -1.32 21.59 -7.94
N GLU A 33 -0.73 21.15 -9.05
CA GLU A 33 -1.42 20.94 -10.33
C GLU A 33 -2.52 19.85 -10.25
N LEU A 34 -2.40 18.90 -9.30
CA LEU A 34 -3.39 17.85 -9.12
C LEU A 34 -4.64 18.32 -8.36
N THR A 35 -4.56 19.48 -7.70
CA THR A 35 -5.64 20.05 -6.90
C THR A 35 -6.35 21.17 -7.68
N PRO A 36 -7.69 21.25 -7.66
CA PRO A 36 -8.63 20.41 -6.92
C PRO A 36 -9.16 19.20 -7.71
N LYS A 37 -8.71 19.02 -8.96
CA LYS A 37 -9.36 18.08 -9.89
C LYS A 37 -9.21 16.61 -9.48
N TYR A 38 -8.02 16.21 -9.04
CA TYR A 38 -7.69 14.82 -8.70
C TYR A 38 -7.52 14.62 -7.20
N LEU A 39 -7.00 15.61 -6.47
CA LEU A 39 -6.77 15.56 -5.03
C LEU A 39 -7.57 16.64 -4.29
N PRO A 40 -7.95 16.41 -3.01
CA PRO A 40 -7.69 15.20 -2.22
C PRO A 40 -8.67 14.05 -2.54
N VAL A 41 -8.24 12.82 -2.30
CA VAL A 41 -9.07 11.59 -2.40
C VAL A 41 -9.30 10.89 -1.05
N SER A 42 -8.65 11.38 0.02
CA SER A 42 -8.80 10.95 1.41
C SER A 42 -9.67 11.91 2.20
N GLN A 43 -10.34 11.37 3.22
CA GLN A 43 -11.10 12.15 4.20
C GLN A 43 -10.28 12.46 5.47
N SER A 44 -9.03 11.98 5.58
CA SER A 44 -8.22 12.01 6.81
C SER A 44 -7.87 13.41 7.32
N ASP A 45 -7.80 14.41 6.44
CA ASP A 45 -7.32 15.76 6.79
C ASP A 45 -8.47 16.75 7.10
N MET A 46 -9.71 16.24 7.18
CA MET A 46 -10.94 17.04 7.20
C MET A 46 -11.33 17.58 8.57
N GLU A 47 -10.66 17.18 9.66
CA GLU A 47 -10.99 17.67 11.01
C GLU A 47 -10.74 19.18 11.18
N ASN A 48 -9.93 19.82 10.31
CA ASN A 48 -9.55 21.23 10.42
C ASN A 48 -9.94 22.13 9.23
N LYS A 49 -10.64 21.61 8.20
CA LYS A 49 -11.00 22.39 7.00
C LYS A 49 -12.45 22.11 6.56
N GLN A 50 -13.38 22.93 7.02
CA GLN A 50 -14.72 23.01 6.44
C GLN A 50 -14.59 23.47 4.97
N ASP A 51 -15.32 22.81 4.05
CA ASP A 51 -15.46 23.10 2.60
C ASP A 51 -14.48 22.48 1.58
N VAL A 52 -13.64 21.50 1.92
CA VAL A 52 -12.86 20.78 0.88
C VAL A 52 -13.66 19.63 0.27
N LYS A 53 -13.99 19.72 -1.03
CA LYS A 53 -14.59 18.61 -1.77
C LYS A 53 -13.57 17.47 -1.92
N VAL A 54 -13.87 16.31 -1.34
CA VAL A 54 -13.09 15.07 -1.52
C VAL A 54 -13.53 14.40 -2.83
N ASN A 55 -12.56 14.04 -3.66
CA ASN A 55 -12.79 13.35 -4.93
C ASN A 55 -12.92 11.84 -4.72
N ASP A 56 -13.73 11.17 -5.56
CA ASP A 56 -13.74 9.71 -5.61
C ASP A 56 -12.43 9.20 -6.22
N LEU A 57 -11.80 8.21 -5.57
CA LEU A 57 -10.50 7.69 -6.00
C LEU A 57 -10.54 7.09 -7.41
N LEU A 58 -11.59 6.32 -7.73
CA LEU A 58 -11.68 5.64 -9.02
C LEU A 58 -11.96 6.64 -10.14
N ASP A 59 -12.80 7.66 -9.88
CA ASP A 59 -12.99 8.76 -10.81
C ASP A 59 -11.70 9.58 -11.02
N SER A 60 -10.92 9.85 -9.97
CA SER A 60 -9.63 10.56 -10.07
C SER A 60 -8.56 9.78 -10.86
N LEU A 61 -8.67 8.45 -10.95
CA LEU A 61 -7.76 7.60 -11.74
C LEU A 61 -8.19 7.46 -13.20
N ARG A 62 -9.44 7.82 -13.51
CA ARG A 62 -10.16 7.41 -14.73
C ARG A 62 -9.61 7.93 -16.04
N ASP A 63 -8.93 9.09 -16.04
CA ASP A 63 -8.30 9.66 -17.23
C ASP A 63 -6.79 9.33 -17.34
N GLY A 64 -6.27 8.57 -16.38
CA GLY A 64 -4.89 8.12 -16.32
C GLY A 64 -3.88 9.15 -15.80
N ILE A 65 -4.28 10.40 -15.53
CA ILE A 65 -3.35 11.43 -15.07
C ILE A 65 -2.74 11.06 -13.73
N LEU A 66 -3.58 10.72 -12.74
CA LEU A 66 -3.11 10.37 -11.41
C LEU A 66 -2.19 9.14 -11.42
N PHE A 67 -2.51 8.12 -12.24
CA PHE A 67 -1.59 6.99 -12.48
C PHE A 67 -0.23 7.44 -13.05
N GLY A 68 -0.22 8.41 -13.95
CA GLY A 68 1.00 8.94 -14.52
C GLY A 68 1.91 9.57 -13.47
N TYR A 69 1.36 10.36 -12.56
CA TYR A 69 2.14 10.93 -11.46
C TYR A 69 2.65 9.86 -10.49
N ILE A 70 1.86 8.82 -10.20
CA ILE A 70 2.33 7.69 -9.37
C ILE A 70 3.49 6.95 -10.07
N LEU A 71 3.40 6.67 -11.37
CA LEU A 71 4.49 6.05 -12.14
C LEU A 71 5.75 6.92 -12.15
N ASN A 72 5.59 8.24 -12.23
CA ASN A 72 6.70 9.18 -12.13
C ASN A 72 7.40 9.11 -10.76
N GLN A 73 6.68 8.84 -9.67
CA GLN A 73 7.30 8.60 -8.34
C GLN A 73 8.06 7.27 -8.28
N ILE A 74 7.59 6.23 -8.97
CA ILE A 74 8.30 4.94 -9.05
C ILE A 74 9.62 5.12 -9.80
N ASN A 75 9.52 5.63 -11.04
CA ASN A 75 10.64 5.87 -11.93
C ASN A 75 10.32 7.05 -12.86
N PRO A 76 10.92 8.23 -12.66
CA PRO A 76 10.69 9.41 -13.50
C PRO A 76 11.02 9.19 -14.97
N SER A 77 11.95 8.29 -15.30
CA SER A 77 12.31 7.99 -16.69
C SER A 77 11.33 7.03 -17.38
N SER A 78 10.41 6.41 -16.64
CA SER A 78 9.44 5.45 -17.20
C SER A 78 8.32 6.12 -17.99
N ILE A 79 8.01 7.39 -17.67
CA ILE A 79 6.87 8.13 -18.20
C ILE A 79 7.24 9.59 -18.50
N ASN A 80 6.69 10.12 -19.59
CA ASN A 80 6.73 11.54 -19.88
C ASN A 80 5.33 12.12 -19.66
N LEU A 81 5.16 12.91 -18.59
CA LEU A 81 3.88 13.48 -18.18
C LEU A 81 3.33 14.52 -19.18
N ASP A 82 4.19 15.15 -19.98
CA ASP A 82 3.77 16.16 -20.98
C ASP A 82 3.04 15.53 -22.16
N LYS A 83 3.19 14.21 -22.36
CA LYS A 83 2.47 13.47 -23.41
C LYS A 83 1.05 13.11 -23.01
N LEU A 84 0.67 13.30 -21.75
CA LEU A 84 -0.67 12.98 -21.28
C LEU A 84 -1.65 14.10 -21.67
N ASN A 85 -2.78 13.70 -22.24
CA ASN A 85 -3.89 14.59 -22.57
C ASN A 85 -4.54 15.07 -21.27
N ARG A 86 -4.56 16.38 -21.05
CA ARG A 86 -5.17 17.04 -19.89
C ARG A 86 -6.54 17.63 -20.24
N ASN A 87 -7.26 18.09 -19.21
CA ASN A 87 -8.57 18.74 -19.33
C ASN A 87 -9.61 17.90 -20.11
N ILE A 88 -9.59 16.59 -19.88
CA ILE A 88 -10.58 15.66 -20.42
C ILE A 88 -11.86 15.76 -19.56
N ASP A 89 -13.00 16.00 -20.21
CA ASP A 89 -14.31 16.00 -19.58
C ASP A 89 -14.94 14.60 -19.67
N LEU A 90 -15.10 13.97 -18.49
CA LEU A 90 -15.67 12.62 -18.34
C LEU A 90 -17.09 12.63 -17.77
N SER A 91 -17.69 13.80 -17.53
CA SER A 91 -19.02 13.93 -16.92
C SER A 91 -20.13 13.20 -17.69
N GLY A 92 -19.96 13.02 -19.01
CA GLY A 92 -20.90 12.32 -19.88
C GLY A 92 -20.74 10.80 -19.97
N PHE A 93 -19.82 10.20 -19.19
CA PHE A 93 -19.55 8.76 -19.15
C PHE A 93 -20.06 8.18 -17.82
N ASP A 94 -21.33 7.78 -17.80
CA ASP A 94 -21.99 7.22 -16.62
C ASP A 94 -21.94 5.67 -16.65
N ASP A 95 -21.74 5.02 -15.50
CA ASP A 95 -21.31 3.61 -15.39
C ASP A 95 -22.34 2.57 -15.89
N ASN A 96 -23.56 2.98 -16.26
CA ASN A 96 -24.70 2.08 -16.49
C ASN A 96 -25.61 2.41 -17.69
N LYS A 97 -25.16 3.22 -18.66
CA LYS A 97 -25.98 3.51 -19.86
C LYS A 97 -25.22 3.20 -21.13
N ALA A 98 -25.86 2.43 -22.02
CA ALA A 98 -25.42 2.26 -23.40
C ALA A 98 -25.19 3.64 -24.01
N VAL A 99 -23.92 3.95 -24.29
CA VAL A 99 -23.51 5.28 -24.73
C VAL A 99 -23.93 5.43 -26.20
N SER A 100 -24.87 6.33 -26.47
CA SER A 100 -25.06 6.82 -27.84
C SER A 100 -23.79 7.57 -28.26
N VAL A 101 -23.07 7.04 -29.25
CA VAL A 101 -21.76 7.54 -29.68
C VAL A 101 -21.95 8.82 -30.48
N THR A 102 -21.74 9.96 -29.84
CA THR A 102 -21.57 11.24 -30.53
C THR A 102 -20.09 11.44 -30.89
N THR A 103 -19.81 12.22 -31.94
CA THR A 103 -18.44 12.53 -32.38
C THR A 103 -17.58 13.13 -31.27
N ASP A 104 -18.16 13.90 -30.36
CA ASP A 104 -17.43 14.51 -29.24
C ASP A 104 -17.08 13.50 -28.14
N LYS A 105 -17.97 12.52 -27.87
CA LYS A 105 -17.63 11.41 -26.95
C LYS A 105 -16.53 10.52 -27.52
N ALA A 106 -16.54 10.27 -28.83
CA ALA A 106 -15.47 9.51 -29.48
C ALA A 106 -14.09 10.18 -29.32
N LYS A 107 -14.03 11.52 -29.44
CA LYS A 107 -12.79 12.29 -29.18
C LYS A 107 -12.32 12.15 -27.73
N VAL A 108 -13.24 12.18 -26.77
CA VAL A 108 -12.91 11.98 -25.34
C VAL A 108 -12.33 10.59 -25.12
N VAL A 109 -12.99 9.54 -25.60
CA VAL A 109 -12.49 8.16 -25.49
C VAL A 109 -11.10 8.05 -26.11
N PHE A 110 -10.89 8.60 -27.30
CA PHE A 110 -9.58 8.56 -27.96
C PHE A 110 -8.46 9.18 -27.11
N LYS A 111 -8.71 10.35 -26.49
CA LYS A 111 -7.73 11.01 -25.60
C LYS A 111 -7.43 10.17 -24.36
N VAL A 112 -8.46 9.62 -23.73
CA VAL A 112 -8.31 8.77 -22.54
C VAL A 112 -7.57 7.48 -22.89
N THR A 113 -7.92 6.85 -24.00
CA THR A 113 -7.23 5.65 -24.48
C THR A 113 -5.77 5.91 -24.78
N ALA A 114 -5.43 7.06 -25.38
CA ALA A 114 -4.05 7.47 -25.56
C ALA A 114 -3.30 7.59 -24.22
N ASN A 115 -3.93 8.20 -23.20
CA ASN A 115 -3.35 8.26 -21.85
C ASN A 115 -3.15 6.86 -21.26
N HIS A 116 -4.18 6.01 -21.27
CA HIS A 116 -4.11 4.65 -20.72
C HIS A 116 -3.02 3.82 -21.38
N ASN A 117 -2.84 3.92 -22.70
CA ASN A 117 -1.77 3.23 -23.40
C ASN A 117 -0.38 3.68 -22.93
N ILE A 118 -0.18 4.99 -22.69
CA ILE A 118 1.05 5.52 -22.11
C ILE A 118 1.25 4.95 -20.70
N ILE A 119 0.22 5.00 -19.84
CA ILE A 119 0.27 4.49 -18.47
C ILE A 119 0.62 3.00 -18.43
N LEU A 120 -0.06 2.17 -19.21
CA LEU A 120 0.15 0.71 -19.21
C LEU A 120 1.54 0.35 -19.75
N GLU A 121 2.03 1.06 -20.77
CA GLU A 121 3.38 0.83 -21.30
C GLU A 121 4.47 1.30 -20.32
N SER A 122 4.26 2.43 -19.65
CA SER A 122 5.14 2.90 -18.57
C SER A 122 5.13 1.95 -17.37
N ALA A 123 3.97 1.39 -17.00
CA ALA A 123 3.86 0.41 -15.93
C ALA A 123 4.69 -0.85 -16.22
N LYS A 124 4.65 -1.38 -17.45
CA LYS A 124 5.50 -2.51 -17.86
C LYS A 124 6.99 -2.22 -17.67
N LYS A 125 7.46 -1.02 -18.01
CA LYS A 125 8.86 -0.60 -17.81
C LYS A 125 9.27 -0.58 -16.34
N CYS A 126 8.31 -0.42 -15.43
CA CYS A 126 8.51 -0.51 -13.98
C CYS A 126 8.35 -1.95 -13.44
N GLY A 127 8.21 -2.96 -14.30
CA GLY A 127 8.01 -4.36 -13.89
C GLY A 127 6.60 -4.71 -13.42
N ILE A 128 5.61 -3.83 -13.68
CA ILE A 128 4.22 -4.05 -13.29
C ILE A 128 3.52 -4.95 -14.32
N VAL A 129 2.76 -5.93 -13.83
CA VAL A 129 2.05 -6.90 -14.68
C VAL A 129 0.69 -6.31 -15.09
N VAL A 130 0.52 -6.05 -16.40
CA VAL A 130 -0.67 -5.40 -16.97
C VAL A 130 -1.38 -6.22 -18.07
N VAL A 131 -1.09 -7.52 -18.18
CA VAL A 131 -1.62 -8.36 -19.28
C VAL A 131 -3.15 -8.51 -19.26
N ASN A 132 -3.79 -8.31 -18.10
CA ASN A 132 -5.22 -8.54 -17.89
C ASN A 132 -6.02 -7.24 -17.70
N ILE A 133 -5.48 -6.08 -18.08
CA ILE A 133 -6.16 -4.78 -17.94
C ILE A 133 -5.99 -3.94 -19.20
N GLY A 134 -7.11 -3.44 -19.73
CA GLY A 134 -7.15 -2.56 -20.89
C GLY A 134 -7.61 -1.14 -20.55
N SER A 135 -7.57 -0.26 -21.56
CA SER A 135 -8.06 1.12 -21.45
C SER A 135 -9.54 1.17 -21.04
N GLU A 136 -10.34 0.21 -21.52
CA GLU A 136 -11.78 0.15 -21.25
C GLU A 136 -12.10 -0.22 -19.79
N ASP A 137 -11.30 -1.09 -19.18
CA ASP A 137 -11.42 -1.44 -17.76
C ASP A 137 -11.19 -0.23 -16.86
N ILE A 138 -10.20 0.60 -17.20
CA ILE A 138 -9.90 1.83 -16.46
C ILE A 138 -11.00 2.87 -16.69
N LEU A 139 -11.41 3.06 -17.95
CA LEU A 139 -12.45 4.04 -18.31
C LEU A 139 -13.82 3.71 -17.66
N HIS A 140 -14.15 2.43 -17.49
CA HIS A 140 -15.38 1.99 -16.81
C HIS A 140 -15.17 1.65 -15.33
N LYS A 141 -14.02 2.04 -14.74
CA LYS A 141 -13.73 1.88 -13.31
C LYS A 141 -13.94 0.44 -12.83
N ASN A 142 -13.45 -0.54 -13.58
CA ASN A 142 -13.45 -1.94 -13.14
C ASN A 142 -12.66 -2.04 -11.84
N VAL A 143 -13.38 -2.04 -10.71
CA VAL A 143 -12.83 -1.81 -9.37
C VAL A 143 -11.68 -2.77 -9.07
N GLY A 144 -11.86 -4.06 -9.39
CA GLY A 144 -10.85 -5.07 -9.12
C GLY A 144 -9.56 -4.87 -9.92
N LEU A 145 -9.68 -4.51 -11.21
CA LEU A 145 -8.52 -4.31 -12.07
C LEU A 145 -7.82 -2.98 -11.78
N VAL A 146 -8.58 -1.90 -11.59
CA VAL A 146 -8.04 -0.56 -11.29
C VAL A 146 -7.33 -0.55 -9.93
N LEU A 147 -7.94 -1.12 -8.88
CA LEU A 147 -7.28 -1.24 -7.58
C LEU A 147 -6.10 -2.23 -7.63
N GLY A 148 -6.20 -3.30 -8.43
CA GLY A 148 -5.09 -4.22 -8.66
C GLY A 148 -3.87 -3.55 -9.31
N LEU A 149 -4.09 -2.69 -10.31
CA LEU A 149 -3.04 -1.89 -10.94
C LEU A 149 -2.45 -0.88 -9.95
N LEU A 150 -3.32 -0.14 -9.24
CA LEU A 150 -2.91 0.84 -8.24
C LEU A 150 -2.09 0.22 -7.12
N TRP A 151 -2.53 -0.93 -6.62
CA TRP A 151 -1.79 -1.72 -5.62
C TRP A 151 -0.38 -2.04 -6.09
N GLN A 152 -0.22 -2.55 -7.32
CA GLN A 152 1.10 -2.88 -7.84
C GLN A 152 2.01 -1.65 -7.88
N MET A 153 1.48 -0.48 -8.26
CA MET A 153 2.24 0.77 -8.23
C MET A 153 2.64 1.18 -6.80
N ILE A 154 1.70 1.18 -5.86
CA ILE A 154 1.98 1.48 -4.44
C ILE A 154 3.02 0.51 -3.88
N ARG A 155 2.89 -0.78 -4.18
CA ARG A 155 3.82 -1.84 -3.78
C ARG A 155 5.23 -1.56 -4.29
N CYS A 156 5.39 -1.17 -5.56
CA CYS A 156 6.70 -0.79 -6.11
C CYS A 156 7.35 0.34 -5.30
N ILE A 157 6.59 1.36 -4.90
CA ILE A 157 7.13 2.49 -4.11
C ILE A 157 7.50 2.03 -2.70
N LEU A 158 6.60 1.33 -2.01
CA LEU A 158 6.80 0.93 -0.62
C LEU A 158 8.00 0.00 -0.43
N LEU A 159 8.23 -0.87 -1.39
CA LEU A 159 9.26 -1.89 -1.31
C LEU A 159 10.54 -1.51 -2.05
N LYS A 160 10.59 -0.34 -2.70
CA LYS A 160 11.69 0.09 -3.56
C LYS A 160 13.05 -0.06 -2.89
N GLU A 161 13.15 0.41 -1.64
CA GLU A 161 14.40 0.41 -0.88
C GLU A 161 14.66 -0.93 -0.16
N ILE A 162 13.72 -1.88 -0.17
CA ILE A 162 13.88 -3.16 0.54
C ILE A 162 14.64 -4.15 -0.35
N ASN A 163 15.92 -3.89 -0.53
CA ASN A 163 16.85 -4.68 -1.33
C ASN A 163 18.28 -4.52 -0.78
N ILE A 164 19.21 -5.38 -1.23
CA ILE A 164 20.58 -5.43 -0.71
C ILE A 164 21.43 -4.25 -1.18
N ASP A 165 21.11 -3.64 -2.33
CA ASP A 165 21.84 -2.45 -2.82
C ASP A 165 21.57 -1.23 -1.93
N SER A 166 20.31 -1.05 -1.50
CA SER A 166 19.89 0.00 -0.56
C SER A 166 20.23 -0.33 0.89
N HIS A 167 20.15 -1.61 1.28
CA HIS A 167 20.38 -2.12 2.63
C HIS A 167 21.32 -3.35 2.62
N PRO A 168 22.65 -3.16 2.50
CA PRO A 168 23.62 -4.26 2.46
C PRO A 168 23.56 -5.20 3.67
N GLU A 169 23.13 -4.70 4.82
CA GLU A 169 22.95 -5.47 6.04
C GLU A 169 21.96 -6.64 5.89
N LEU A 170 21.05 -6.59 4.91
CA LEU A 170 20.08 -7.67 4.65
C LEU A 170 20.74 -8.99 4.24
N ILE A 171 22.02 -8.98 3.86
CA ILE A 171 22.81 -10.20 3.64
C ILE A 171 22.87 -11.07 4.91
N LEU A 172 22.75 -10.47 6.10
CA LEU A 172 22.74 -11.20 7.38
C LEU A 172 21.45 -12.01 7.61
N LEU A 173 20.43 -11.82 6.76
CA LEU A 173 19.18 -12.55 6.80
C LEU A 173 19.19 -13.84 5.97
N LEU A 174 20.34 -14.17 5.38
CA LEU A 174 20.53 -15.41 4.63
C LEU A 174 20.68 -16.60 5.59
N ASP A 175 20.10 -17.72 5.20
CA ASP A 175 20.36 -18.98 5.88
C ASP A 175 21.81 -19.44 5.62
N PRO A 176 22.43 -20.26 6.51
CA PRO A 176 23.84 -20.61 6.40
C PRO A 176 24.26 -21.30 5.09
N ASP A 177 23.30 -21.90 4.37
CA ASP A 177 23.48 -22.58 3.10
C ASP A 177 23.19 -21.69 1.87
N GLU A 178 22.78 -20.44 2.07
CA GLU A 178 22.49 -19.50 0.99
C GLU A 178 23.68 -18.61 0.64
N THR A 179 23.88 -18.37 -0.66
CA THR A 179 24.94 -17.49 -1.15
C THR A 179 24.43 -16.06 -1.34
N ILE A 180 25.36 -15.11 -1.44
CA ILE A 180 25.04 -13.70 -1.72
C ILE A 180 24.33 -13.57 -3.08
N GLU A 181 24.68 -14.40 -4.07
CA GLU A 181 24.01 -14.41 -5.37
C GLU A 181 22.54 -14.87 -5.25
N MET A 182 22.24 -15.82 -4.35
CA MET A 182 20.87 -16.24 -4.06
C MET A 182 20.08 -15.12 -3.36
N ALA A 183 20.76 -14.30 -2.55
CA ALA A 183 20.18 -13.12 -1.90
C ALA A 183 19.64 -12.11 -2.93
N GLY A 184 20.38 -11.88 -4.01
CA GLY A 184 19.97 -11.00 -5.11
C GLY A 184 18.79 -11.53 -5.95
N GLN A 185 18.41 -12.80 -5.78
CA GLN A 185 17.25 -13.40 -6.45
C GLN A 185 15.96 -13.33 -5.62
N LEU A 186 16.06 -12.94 -4.35
CA LEU A 186 14.90 -12.80 -3.47
C LEU A 186 14.07 -11.58 -3.88
N SER A 187 12.75 -11.74 -3.87
CA SER A 187 11.85 -10.60 -3.99
C SER A 187 11.92 -9.73 -2.75
N ASN A 188 11.61 -8.44 -2.91
CA ASN A 188 11.61 -7.49 -1.79
C ASN A 188 10.67 -7.92 -0.65
N GLU A 189 9.59 -8.65 -0.96
CA GLU A 189 8.68 -9.20 0.06
C GLU A 189 9.29 -10.39 0.81
N GLN A 190 10.07 -11.23 0.13
CA GLN A 190 10.79 -12.32 0.77
C GLN A 190 11.84 -11.77 1.74
N LEU A 191 12.60 -10.75 1.32
CA LEU A 191 13.53 -10.03 2.19
C LEU A 191 12.80 -9.41 3.39
N LEU A 192 11.66 -8.75 3.17
CA LEU A 192 10.86 -8.17 4.24
C LEU A 192 10.34 -9.22 5.23
N LEU A 193 9.90 -10.39 4.73
CA LEU A 193 9.45 -11.51 5.57
C LEU A 193 10.61 -12.09 6.41
N ARG A 194 11.79 -12.24 5.81
CA ARG A 194 13.00 -12.69 6.51
C ARG A 194 13.42 -11.71 7.60
N TRP A 195 13.42 -10.42 7.29
CA TRP A 195 13.69 -9.36 8.27
C TRP A 195 12.72 -9.43 9.45
N PHE A 196 11.43 -9.61 9.18
CA PHE A 196 10.42 -9.74 10.22
C PHE A 196 10.71 -10.97 11.11
N ASN A 197 10.98 -12.12 10.48
CA ASN A 197 11.25 -13.37 11.17
C ASN A 197 12.57 -13.38 11.95
N PHE A 198 13.58 -12.66 11.48
CA PHE A 198 14.82 -12.45 12.22
C PHE A 198 14.52 -11.85 13.60
N HIS A 199 13.69 -10.79 13.66
CA HIS A 199 13.30 -10.17 14.92
C HIS A 199 12.41 -11.07 15.79
N LEU A 200 11.55 -11.89 15.19
CA LEU A 200 10.74 -12.86 15.95
C LEU A 200 11.60 -13.94 16.63
N LYS A 201 12.58 -14.48 15.90
CA LYS A 201 13.45 -15.56 16.39
C LYS A 201 14.24 -15.15 17.64
N HIS A 202 14.67 -13.89 17.72
CA HIS A 202 15.37 -13.33 18.89
C HIS A 202 14.55 -13.43 20.18
N ASN A 203 13.23 -13.30 20.06
CA ASN A 203 12.32 -13.38 21.20
C ASN A 203 11.69 -14.79 21.35
N GLY A 204 12.27 -15.80 20.70
CA GLY A 204 11.83 -17.20 20.77
C GLY A 204 10.47 -17.47 20.11
N GLN A 205 9.96 -16.53 19.31
CA GLN A 205 8.68 -16.70 18.62
C GLN A 205 8.83 -17.50 17.33
N LYS A 206 7.75 -18.19 16.96
CA LYS A 206 7.69 -18.95 15.70
C LYS A 206 7.72 -17.99 14.50
N PRO A 207 8.41 -18.35 13.41
CA PRO A 207 8.40 -17.54 12.21
C PRO A 207 7.00 -17.53 11.58
N ILE A 208 6.67 -16.43 10.91
CA ILE A 208 5.48 -16.29 10.08
C ILE A 208 5.82 -16.60 8.62
N SER A 209 4.83 -17.03 7.86
CA SER A 209 4.93 -17.34 6.43
C SER A 209 4.21 -16.32 5.53
N ASN A 210 3.33 -15.49 6.11
CA ASN A 210 2.53 -14.52 5.39
C ASN A 210 2.10 -13.36 6.30
N PHE A 211 1.91 -12.17 5.71
CA PHE A 211 1.34 -11.00 6.39
C PHE A 211 -0.20 -10.99 6.35
N ALA A 212 -0.84 -12.15 6.58
CA ALA A 212 -2.29 -12.27 6.61
C ALA A 212 -2.76 -13.05 7.85
N LYS A 213 -2.86 -14.37 7.75
CA LYS A 213 -3.35 -15.21 8.85
C LYS A 213 -2.38 -15.25 10.03
N ASP A 214 -1.08 -15.23 9.75
CA ASP A 214 -0.05 -15.47 10.77
C ASP A 214 0.19 -14.25 11.68
N ILE A 215 -0.44 -13.12 11.38
CA ILE A 215 -0.30 -11.86 12.12
C ILE A 215 -1.62 -11.36 12.74
N CYS A 216 -2.74 -12.04 12.47
CA CYS A 216 -4.08 -11.53 12.75
C CYS A 216 -4.44 -11.45 14.24
N ASP A 217 -3.69 -12.15 15.10
CA ASP A 217 -3.81 -12.10 16.55
C ASP A 217 -2.87 -11.07 17.21
N SER A 218 -2.13 -10.30 16.40
CA SER A 218 -1.18 -9.28 16.83
C SER A 218 0.07 -9.77 17.57
N GLU A 219 0.27 -11.08 17.83
CA GLU A 219 1.43 -11.54 18.61
C GLU A 219 2.76 -11.31 17.88
N ALA A 220 2.77 -11.56 16.57
CA ALA A 220 3.90 -11.27 15.71
C ALA A 220 4.26 -9.77 15.73
N TYR A 221 3.26 -8.88 15.74
CA TYR A 221 3.46 -7.44 15.84
C TYR A 221 4.03 -7.03 17.21
N PHE A 222 3.47 -7.54 18.30
CA PHE A 222 3.98 -7.24 19.65
C PHE A 222 5.44 -7.63 19.79
N THR A 223 5.81 -8.79 19.28
CA THR A 223 7.19 -9.29 19.34
C THR A 223 8.13 -8.46 18.49
N LEU A 224 7.73 -8.09 17.27
CA LEU A 224 8.51 -7.17 16.45
C LEU A 224 8.70 -5.82 17.16
N PHE A 225 7.62 -5.21 17.63
CA PHE A 225 7.69 -3.90 18.28
C PHE A 225 8.49 -3.92 19.58
N GLU A 226 8.40 -4.99 20.36
CA GLU A 226 9.25 -5.21 21.54
C GLU A 226 10.73 -5.15 21.16
N ARG A 227 11.12 -5.90 20.13
CA ARG A 227 12.51 -5.93 19.65
C ARG A 227 12.96 -4.55 19.15
N LEU A 228 12.18 -3.91 18.29
CA LEU A 228 12.47 -2.57 17.78
C LEU A 228 12.56 -1.53 18.91
N ASN A 229 11.67 -1.60 19.89
CA ASN A 229 11.64 -0.70 21.02
C ASN A 229 12.90 -0.82 21.88
N MET A 230 13.34 -2.05 22.16
CA MET A 230 14.56 -2.31 22.92
C MET A 230 15.79 -1.72 22.23
N ILE A 231 15.91 -1.89 20.91
CA ILE A 231 17.11 -1.44 20.18
C ILE A 231 17.13 0.09 20.05
N LYS A 232 15.96 0.75 20.03
CA LYS A 232 15.84 2.22 20.05
C LYS A 232 16.07 2.87 21.42
N GLY A 233 16.54 2.11 22.42
CA GLY A 233 16.83 2.62 23.76
C GLY A 233 15.69 2.47 24.77
N GLY A 234 14.59 1.81 24.38
CA GLY A 234 13.46 1.51 25.24
C GLY A 234 12.48 2.67 25.44
N ASN A 235 11.20 2.43 25.18
CA ASN A 235 10.09 3.29 25.59
C ASN A 235 9.14 2.48 26.48
N ASP A 236 8.95 2.93 27.72
CA ASP A 236 8.12 2.26 28.73
C ASP A 236 6.64 2.23 28.37
N GLU A 237 6.13 3.25 27.66
CA GLU A 237 4.75 3.30 27.20
C GLU A 237 4.50 2.22 26.14
N VAL A 238 5.46 2.05 25.21
CA VAL A 238 5.41 0.96 24.20
C VAL A 238 5.40 -0.41 24.89
N MET A 239 6.30 -0.64 25.86
CA MET A 239 6.33 -1.90 26.61
C MET A 239 5.04 -2.13 27.41
N SER A 240 4.49 -1.10 28.04
CA SER A 240 3.22 -1.17 28.76
C SER A 240 2.05 -1.56 27.84
N LEU A 241 1.99 -0.98 26.63
CA LEU A 241 0.98 -1.33 25.63
C LEU A 241 1.14 -2.76 25.11
N ILE A 242 2.38 -3.24 24.92
CA ILE A 242 2.67 -4.63 24.54
C ILE A 242 2.16 -5.59 25.62
N ASN A 243 2.52 -5.33 26.88
CA ASN A 243 2.09 -6.16 28.02
C ASN A 243 0.57 -6.15 28.20
N LYS A 244 -0.06 -4.98 28.01
CA LYS A 244 -1.52 -4.86 28.01
C LYS A 244 -2.15 -5.65 26.86
N GLY A 245 -1.58 -5.58 25.66
CA GLY A 245 -2.03 -6.35 24.51
C GLY A 245 -1.95 -7.86 24.78
N ARG A 246 -0.82 -8.33 25.31
CA ARG A 246 -0.60 -9.74 25.64
C ARG A 246 -1.44 -10.26 26.80
N SER A 247 -1.95 -9.39 27.68
CA SER A 247 -2.85 -9.80 28.77
C SER A 247 -4.27 -10.10 28.30
N TYR A 248 -4.68 -9.61 27.13
CA TYR A 248 -5.95 -10.00 26.52
C TYR A 248 -5.87 -11.41 25.94
N PRO A 249 -6.96 -12.20 26.04
CA PRO A 249 -7.05 -13.51 25.40
C PRO A 249 -6.74 -13.42 23.90
N VAL A 250 -6.14 -14.47 23.32
CA VAL A 250 -5.84 -14.55 21.87
C VAL A 250 -7.12 -14.41 21.02
N SER A 251 -8.28 -14.78 21.57
CA SER A 251 -9.59 -14.57 20.94
C SER A 251 -10.00 -13.09 20.84
N ASP A 252 -9.51 -12.22 21.72
CA ASP A 252 -9.84 -10.79 21.78
C ASP A 252 -8.98 -9.97 20.79
N LYS A 253 -9.00 -10.37 19.51
CA LYS A 253 -8.13 -9.83 18.47
C LYS A 253 -8.26 -8.31 18.29
N GLU A 254 -9.46 -7.76 18.46
CA GLU A 254 -9.71 -6.32 18.28
C GLU A 254 -8.98 -5.47 19.33
N LYS A 255 -9.06 -5.85 20.62
CA LYS A 255 -8.36 -5.14 21.71
C LYS A 255 -6.85 -5.25 21.54
N ARG A 256 -6.37 -6.40 21.09
CA ARG A 256 -4.94 -6.64 20.80
C ARG A 256 -4.47 -5.75 19.64
N ALA A 257 -5.22 -5.73 18.55
CA ALA A 257 -4.92 -4.87 17.40
C ALA A 257 -4.98 -3.37 17.75
N GLU A 258 -5.87 -2.94 18.66
CA GLU A 258 -5.90 -1.56 19.16
C GLU A 258 -4.57 -1.16 19.83
N CYS A 259 -3.98 -2.06 20.63
CA CYS A 259 -2.65 -1.83 21.21
C CYS A 259 -1.58 -1.68 20.12
N VAL A 260 -1.60 -2.52 19.07
CA VAL A 260 -0.69 -2.40 17.91
C VAL A 260 -0.81 -1.02 17.26
N LEU A 261 -2.02 -0.50 17.08
CA LEU A 261 -2.21 0.82 16.50
C LEU A 261 -1.64 1.94 17.37
N LYS A 262 -1.84 1.89 18.69
CA LYS A 262 -1.29 2.88 19.62
C LYS A 262 0.23 2.86 19.63
N ILE A 263 0.83 1.66 19.67
CA ILE A 263 2.28 1.48 19.56
C ILE A 263 2.78 2.10 18.24
N SER A 264 2.12 1.80 17.12
CA SER A 264 2.53 2.33 15.81
C SER A 264 2.42 3.85 15.68
N GLN A 265 1.55 4.49 16.48
CA GLN A 265 1.49 5.96 16.56
C GLN A 265 2.66 6.53 17.35
N ILE A 266 2.96 5.96 18.52
CA ILE A 266 4.10 6.36 19.36
C ILE A 266 5.41 6.17 18.59
N MET A 267 5.50 5.07 17.84
CA MET A 267 6.64 4.72 16.98
C MET A 267 6.58 5.37 15.58
N ASP A 268 5.68 6.34 15.35
CA ASP A 268 5.61 7.13 14.12
C ASP A 268 5.68 6.29 12.81
N CYS A 269 4.94 5.17 12.80
CA CYS A 269 4.89 4.22 11.68
C CYS A 269 3.47 3.76 11.34
N LYS A 270 2.43 4.35 11.94
CA LYS A 270 1.03 4.03 11.63
C LYS A 270 0.64 4.52 10.23
N ARG A 271 0.72 3.64 9.24
CA ARG A 271 0.19 3.85 7.87
C ARG A 271 -0.48 2.59 7.37
N PHE A 272 -1.46 2.74 6.48
CA PHE A 272 -2.23 1.65 5.85
C PHE A 272 -3.04 0.74 6.78
N ILE A 273 -2.95 0.88 8.10
CA ILE A 273 -3.47 -0.11 9.05
C ILE A 273 -4.53 0.45 10.01
N ASN A 274 -5.51 -0.38 10.31
CA ASN A 274 -6.50 -0.19 11.36
C ASN A 274 -6.85 -1.56 11.98
N ILE A 275 -7.73 -1.58 13.00
CA ILE A 275 -8.09 -2.79 13.74
C ILE A 275 -8.61 -3.87 12.78
N ASN A 276 -9.58 -3.52 11.92
CA ASN A 276 -10.20 -4.43 10.98
C ASN A 276 -9.20 -5.06 10.01
N ARG A 277 -8.21 -4.30 9.53
CA ARG A 277 -7.21 -4.77 8.57
C ARG A 277 -6.25 -5.79 9.19
N ILE A 278 -5.92 -5.66 10.47
CA ILE A 278 -5.13 -6.66 11.22
C ILE A 278 -5.97 -7.90 11.48
N VAL A 279 -7.13 -7.76 12.13
CA VAL A 279 -7.94 -8.89 12.60
C VAL A 279 -8.44 -9.77 11.45
N ASN A 280 -8.77 -9.16 10.30
CA ASN A 280 -9.20 -9.90 9.11
C ASN A 280 -8.03 -10.42 8.26
N GLY A 281 -6.78 -10.11 8.62
CA GLY A 281 -5.59 -10.56 7.90
C GLY A 281 -5.54 -10.01 6.47
N HIS A 282 -5.82 -8.71 6.28
CA HIS A 282 -5.84 -8.10 4.95
C HIS A 282 -4.41 -8.01 4.38
N ALA A 283 -4.01 -9.00 3.57
CA ALA A 283 -2.63 -9.25 3.17
C ALA A 283 -1.88 -8.01 2.64
N ARG A 284 -2.48 -7.28 1.68
CA ARG A 284 -1.83 -6.11 1.06
C ARG A 284 -1.56 -4.97 2.04
N LEU A 285 -2.52 -4.69 2.92
CA LEU A 285 -2.45 -3.55 3.84
C LEU A 285 -1.54 -3.84 5.02
N ASN A 286 -1.49 -5.10 5.48
CA ASN A 286 -0.49 -5.52 6.45
C ASN A 286 0.92 -5.54 5.85
N LEU A 287 1.10 -6.01 4.60
CA LEU A 287 2.39 -5.89 3.90
C LEU A 287 2.83 -4.42 3.80
N SER A 288 1.93 -3.50 3.44
CA SER A 288 2.24 -2.06 3.40
C SER A 288 2.63 -1.49 4.77
N PHE A 289 1.95 -1.92 5.83
CA PHE A 289 2.27 -1.51 7.18
C PHE A 289 3.66 -2.03 7.60
N VAL A 290 3.96 -3.30 7.34
CA VAL A 290 5.27 -3.89 7.63
C VAL A 290 6.39 -3.20 6.84
N ALA A 291 6.16 -2.90 5.56
CA ALA A 291 7.11 -2.12 4.74
C ALA A 291 7.34 -0.71 5.32
N THR A 292 6.28 -0.08 5.84
CA THR A 292 6.39 1.22 6.52
C THR A 292 7.27 1.12 7.78
N ILE A 293 7.08 0.07 8.59
CA ILE A 293 7.92 -0.19 9.77
C ILE A 293 9.37 -0.41 9.34
N PHE A 294 9.61 -1.25 8.34
CA PHE A 294 10.96 -1.51 7.82
C PHE A 294 11.64 -0.21 7.36
N ASN A 295 11.01 0.58 6.49
CA ASN A 295 11.59 1.82 5.96
C ASN A 295 11.90 2.85 7.07
N LYS A 296 11.23 2.77 8.22
CA LYS A 296 11.49 3.62 9.39
C LYS A 296 12.62 3.08 10.28
N TYR A 297 12.80 1.77 10.34
CA TYR A 297 13.62 1.07 11.33
C TYR A 297 14.67 0.11 10.74
N SER A 298 14.96 0.20 9.44
CA SER A 298 15.91 -0.66 8.72
C SER A 298 17.33 -0.50 9.24
N ASN A 299 17.80 0.73 9.42
CA ASN A 299 19.18 1.07 9.82
C ASN A 299 19.59 0.66 11.24
N VAL A 300 18.72 0.00 12.00
CA VAL A 300 18.86 -0.09 13.47
C VAL A 300 19.42 -1.45 13.93
N ASN A 301 19.49 -2.48 13.08
CA ASN A 301 19.04 -3.78 13.60
C ASN A 301 19.72 -5.08 13.18
N LEU A 302 20.76 -5.08 12.35
CA LEU A 302 21.42 -6.35 11.98
C LEU A 302 22.89 -6.44 12.39
N THR A 303 23.51 -5.33 12.84
CA THR A 303 24.97 -5.26 13.07
C THR A 303 25.40 -5.23 14.54
N ASP A 304 24.45 -5.18 15.49
CA ASP A 304 24.75 -5.20 16.94
C ASP A 304 24.66 -6.63 17.52
N GLU A 305 25.13 -7.62 16.77
CA GLU A 305 25.51 -8.95 17.28
C GLU A 305 27.04 -9.13 17.24
#